data_AF-A0A7S2TPM4-F1
#
_entry.id   AF-A0A7S2TPM4-F1
#
_cell.length_a   1.000
_cell.length_b   1.000
_cell.length_c   1.000
_cell.angle_alpha   90.00
_cell.angle_beta   90.00
_cell.angle_gamma   90.00
#
_symmetry.space_group_name_H-M   'P 1'
#
loop_
_entity.id
_entity.type
_entity.pdbx_description
1 polymer ?
#
loop_
_entity_poly.entity_id
_entity_poly.type
_entity_poly.pdbx_seq_one_letter_code
_entity_poly.pdbx_strand_id
1 'polypeptide(L)'
;MGWLANILSYASCWWFPCLVALGSGVNMFTMVLGGVLAAMYVTAVLSRPKAWFIIAVLNAVGTVVGVAAVVYLVEQNGIDWIKERFPKVFKSDQWKWVENAVHHYGAPGVILTSAAPIILHPLIAFSMAAKMNNVVLVLCIFVGRVLKYSIMAKFALQAPHLLKYFGGQKLVDLVNSKKKAEGKQE
;
A
#
# COMPACT_ATOMS: atom_id res chain seq x y z
N MET A 1 -21.37 -5.26 5.68
CA MET A 1 -20.41 -5.60 4.59
C MET A 1 -21.01 -5.53 3.17
N GLY A 2 -22.30 -5.24 2.97
CA GLY A 2 -22.90 -5.15 1.62
C GLY A 2 -22.34 -4.06 0.71
N TRP A 3 -21.89 -2.92 1.28
CA TRP A 3 -21.30 -1.83 0.49
C TRP A 3 -20.01 -2.22 -0.24
N LEU A 4 -19.16 -3.06 0.37
CA LEU A 4 -17.95 -3.54 -0.29
C LEU A 4 -18.29 -4.44 -1.48
N ALA A 5 -19.25 -5.35 -1.34
CA ALA A 5 -19.70 -6.18 -2.44
C ALA A 5 -20.22 -5.35 -3.63
N ASN A 6 -20.99 -4.28 -3.34
CA ASN A 6 -21.49 -3.35 -4.35
C ASN A 6 -20.39 -2.54 -5.04
N ILE A 7 -19.27 -2.25 -4.37
CA ILE A 7 -18.13 -1.57 -5.02
C ILE A 7 -17.33 -2.56 -5.86
N LEU A 8 -17.12 -3.78 -5.34
CA LEU A 8 -16.37 -4.82 -6.04
C LEU A 8 -17.07 -5.28 -7.33
N SER A 9 -18.39 -5.15 -7.46
CA SER A 9 -19.10 -5.42 -8.73
C SER A 9 -18.66 -4.49 -9.87
N TYR A 10 -18.16 -3.29 -9.56
CA TYR A 10 -17.60 -2.35 -10.54
C TYR A 10 -16.12 -2.60 -10.84
N ALA A 11 -15.51 -3.69 -10.35
CA ALA A 11 -14.09 -3.95 -10.55
C ALA A 11 -13.69 -4.12 -12.02
N SER A 12 -14.64 -4.42 -12.91
CA SER A 12 -14.44 -4.48 -14.36
C SER A 12 -14.52 -3.11 -15.04
N CYS A 13 -14.88 -2.02 -14.36
CA CYS A 13 -14.96 -0.68 -14.93
C CYS A 13 -13.59 0.00 -15.00
N TRP A 14 -13.33 0.80 -16.03
CA TRP A 14 -12.00 1.37 -16.33
C TRP A 14 -11.49 2.35 -15.26
N TRP A 15 -12.41 3.02 -14.55
CA TRP A 15 -12.11 3.96 -13.49
C TRP A 15 -11.77 3.29 -12.15
N PHE A 16 -12.08 2.00 -11.98
CA PHE A 16 -11.94 1.32 -10.71
C PHE A 16 -10.49 1.30 -10.17
N PRO A 17 -9.45 1.04 -10.99
CA PRO A 17 -8.06 1.18 -10.56
C PRO A 17 -7.71 2.59 -10.05
N CYS A 18 -8.29 3.65 -10.64
CA CYS A 18 -8.09 5.03 -10.16
C CYS A 18 -8.73 5.24 -8.79
N LEU A 19 -9.92 4.68 -8.55
CA LEU A 19 -10.55 4.73 -7.23
C LEU A 19 -9.68 4.03 -6.17
N VAL A 20 -9.12 2.87 -6.49
CA VAL A 20 -8.21 2.15 -5.58
C VAL A 20 -6.97 2.99 -5.29
N ALA A 21 -6.38 3.63 -6.29
CA ALA A 21 -5.22 4.51 -6.12
C ALA A 21 -5.55 5.72 -5.23
N LEU A 22 -6.67 6.40 -5.46
CA LEU A 22 -7.14 7.50 -4.62
C LEU A 22 -7.36 7.04 -3.17
N GLY A 23 -8.00 5.89 -2.99
CA GLY A 23 -8.20 5.29 -1.68
C GLY A 23 -6.89 4.99 -0.96
N SER A 24 -5.87 4.50 -1.67
CA SER A 24 -4.52 4.27 -1.11
C SER A 24 -3.84 5.57 -0.67
N GLY A 25 -4.02 6.67 -1.41
CA GLY A 25 -3.55 7.99 -1.01
C GLY A 25 -4.25 8.50 0.26
N VAL A 26 -5.58 8.44 0.30
CA VAL A 26 -6.39 8.83 1.48
C VAL A 26 -6.06 7.99 2.71
N ASN A 27 -5.73 6.70 2.53
CA ASN A 27 -5.34 5.82 3.62
C ASN A 27 -4.04 6.24 4.32
N MET A 28 -3.23 7.13 3.72
CA MET A 28 -2.13 7.79 4.42
C MET A 28 -2.61 8.68 5.57
N PHE A 29 -3.90 9.03 5.64
CA PHE A 29 -4.45 9.83 6.74
C PHE A 29 -5.32 9.04 7.70
N THR A 30 -5.81 7.86 7.30
CA THR A 30 -6.86 7.16 8.05
C THR A 30 -6.42 5.88 8.75
N MET A 31 -5.25 5.29 8.45
CA MET A 31 -4.69 4.03 9.03
C MET A 31 -5.59 2.77 9.08
N VAL A 32 -6.91 2.89 8.92
CA VAL A 32 -7.91 1.85 9.23
C VAL A 32 -8.29 1.04 7.99
N LEU A 33 -7.98 1.52 6.77
CA LEU A 33 -8.52 0.95 5.53
C LEU A 33 -7.59 -0.06 4.83
N GLY A 34 -6.49 -0.47 5.45
CA GLY A 34 -5.46 -1.31 4.82
C GLY A 34 -6.00 -2.63 4.23
N GLY A 35 -6.77 -3.39 5.01
CA GLY A 35 -7.33 -4.67 4.55
C GLY A 35 -8.38 -4.52 3.44
N VAL A 36 -9.19 -3.46 3.53
CA VAL A 36 -10.23 -3.16 2.52
C VAL A 36 -9.59 -2.77 1.19
N LEU A 37 -8.59 -1.88 1.23
CA LEU A 37 -7.88 -1.45 0.03
C LEU A 37 -7.08 -2.59 -0.61
N ALA A 38 -6.50 -3.47 0.21
CA ALA A 38 -5.85 -4.67 -0.30
C ALA A 38 -6.85 -5.56 -1.06
N ALA A 39 -8.07 -5.75 -0.55
CA ALA A 39 -9.12 -6.51 -1.22
C ALA A 39 -9.58 -5.85 -2.53
N MET A 40 -9.79 -4.53 -2.51
CA MET A 40 -10.15 -3.77 -3.72
C MET A 40 -9.05 -3.83 -4.77
N TYR A 41 -7.79 -3.68 -4.38
CA TYR A 41 -6.63 -3.81 -5.26
C TYR A 41 -6.55 -5.19 -5.91
N VAL A 42 -6.62 -6.25 -5.10
CA VAL A 42 -6.60 -7.64 -5.61
C VAL A 42 -7.75 -7.86 -6.58
N THR A 43 -8.95 -7.37 -6.27
CA THR A 43 -10.11 -7.50 -7.15
C THR A 43 -9.88 -6.77 -8.48
N ALA A 44 -9.31 -5.56 -8.46
CA ALA A 44 -8.96 -4.81 -9.67
C ALA A 44 -8.00 -5.62 -10.57
N VAL A 45 -6.96 -6.21 -9.97
CA VAL A 45 -5.97 -7.04 -10.66
C VAL A 45 -6.63 -8.29 -11.27
N LEU A 46 -7.46 -8.99 -10.50
CA LEU A 46 -8.16 -10.18 -10.98
C LEU A 46 -9.16 -9.86 -12.09
N SER A 47 -9.76 -8.67 -12.12
CA SER A 47 -10.71 -8.27 -13.16
C SER A 47 -10.03 -7.85 -14.46
N ARG A 48 -8.74 -7.50 -14.41
CA ARG A 48 -7.93 -7.14 -15.57
C ARG A 48 -6.53 -7.74 -15.45
N PRO A 49 -6.39 -9.07 -15.55
CA PRO A 49 -5.11 -9.74 -15.33
C PRO A 49 -4.03 -9.28 -16.32
N LYS A 50 -4.40 -8.86 -17.54
CA LYS A 50 -3.45 -8.32 -18.54
C LYS A 50 -2.88 -6.94 -18.17
N ALA A 51 -3.60 -6.15 -17.37
CA ALA A 51 -3.21 -4.80 -16.97
C ALA A 51 -2.61 -4.73 -15.55
N TRP A 52 -2.24 -5.88 -14.97
CA TRP A 52 -1.82 -5.99 -13.56
C TRP A 52 -0.70 -5.01 -13.18
N PHE A 53 0.28 -4.80 -14.06
CA PHE A 53 1.42 -3.92 -13.78
C PHE A 53 1.01 -2.45 -13.78
N ILE A 54 0.16 -2.04 -14.73
CA ILE A 54 -0.38 -0.67 -14.78
C ILE A 54 -1.20 -0.39 -13.50
N ILE A 55 -2.01 -1.36 -13.06
CA ILE A 55 -2.79 -1.24 -11.81
C ILE A 55 -1.86 -1.11 -10.60
N ALA A 56 -0.76 -1.86 -10.56
CA ALA A 56 0.26 -1.75 -9.51
C ALA A 56 0.91 -0.35 -9.47
N VAL A 57 1.32 0.17 -10.64
CA VAL A 57 1.92 1.50 -10.76
C VAL A 57 0.93 2.59 -10.37
N LEU A 58 -0.31 2.53 -10.87
CA LEU A 58 -1.34 3.51 -10.54
C LEU A 58 -1.62 3.56 -9.04
N ASN A 59 -1.70 2.39 -8.39
CA ASN A 59 -1.88 2.30 -6.95
C ASN A 59 -0.67 2.86 -6.17
N ALA A 60 0.55 2.64 -6.69
CA ALA A 60 1.76 3.25 -6.14
C ALA A 60 1.73 4.78 -6.27
N VAL A 61 1.33 5.32 -7.43
CA VAL A 61 1.18 6.77 -7.64
C VAL A 61 0.20 7.36 -6.62
N GLY A 62 -0.99 6.79 -6.47
CA GLY A 62 -1.97 7.28 -5.49
C GLY A 62 -1.43 7.27 -4.06
N THR A 63 -0.70 6.22 -3.67
CA THR A 63 -0.02 6.15 -2.37
C THR A 63 1.00 7.26 -2.21
N VAL A 64 1.83 7.50 -3.23
CA VAL A 64 2.92 8.47 -3.18
C VAL A 64 2.41 9.91 -3.18
N VAL A 65 1.28 10.20 -3.83
CA VAL A 65 0.60 11.49 -3.69
C VAL A 65 0.19 11.73 -2.23
N GLY A 66 -0.38 10.71 -1.57
CA GLY A 66 -0.68 10.80 -0.14
C GLY A 66 0.57 10.98 0.73
N VAL A 67 1.66 10.28 0.41
CA VAL A 67 2.95 10.41 1.09
C VAL A 67 3.54 11.81 0.91
N ALA A 68 3.52 12.37 -0.30
CA ALA A 68 4.01 13.72 -0.58
C ALA A 68 3.21 14.76 0.22
N ALA A 69 1.89 14.61 0.32
CA ALA A 69 1.06 15.45 1.15
C ALA A 69 1.43 15.33 2.65
N VAL A 70 1.67 14.12 3.16
CA VAL A 70 2.14 13.93 4.54
C VAL A 70 3.51 14.56 4.75
N VAL A 71 4.48 14.33 3.87
CA VAL A 71 5.83 14.93 3.94
C VAL A 71 5.73 16.46 4.00
N TYR A 72 4.90 17.06 3.13
CA TYR A 72 4.66 18.50 3.14
C TYR A 72 4.08 18.99 4.47
N LEU A 73 3.09 18.30 5.03
CA LEU A 73 2.51 18.66 6.33
C LEU A 73 3.53 18.58 7.46
N VAL A 74 4.41 17.58 7.44
CA VAL A 74 5.45 17.38 8.46
C VAL A 74 6.54 18.43 8.34
N GLU A 75 6.88 18.83 7.12
CA GLU A 75 7.82 19.93 6.87
C GLU A 75 7.31 21.25 7.43
N GLN A 76 5.99 21.50 7.37
CA GLN A 76 5.37 22.71 7.92
C GLN A 76 5.14 22.67 9.45
N ASN A 77 4.73 21.52 10.00
CA ASN A 77 4.32 21.40 11.40
C ASN A 77 5.38 20.77 12.31
N GLY A 78 6.47 20.28 11.74
CA GLY A 78 7.50 19.51 12.46
C GLY A 78 7.10 18.06 12.71
N ILE A 79 8.09 17.27 13.16
CA ILE A 79 7.94 15.83 13.41
C ILE A 79 6.98 15.55 14.59
N ASP A 80 6.84 16.49 15.52
CA ASP A 80 5.98 16.34 16.69
C ASP A 80 4.50 16.21 16.31
N TRP A 81 4.08 16.78 15.16
CA TRP A 81 2.75 16.57 14.60
C TRP A 81 2.44 15.08 14.31
N ILE A 82 3.41 14.32 13.79
CA ILE A 82 3.23 12.87 13.58
C ILE A 82 3.16 12.15 14.93
N LYS A 83 4.00 12.54 15.90
CA LYS A 83 4.00 11.92 17.24
C LYS A 83 2.66 12.07 17.93
N GLU A 84 2.06 13.25 17.85
CA GLU A 84 0.75 13.54 18.43
C GLU A 84 -0.38 12.80 17.69
N ARG A 85 -0.33 12.77 16.36
CA ARG A 85 -1.40 12.16 15.55
C ARG A 85 -1.33 10.63 15.54
N PHE A 86 -0.13 10.06 15.65
CA PHE A 86 0.12 8.63 15.53
C PHE A 86 0.99 8.06 16.65
N PRO A 87 0.66 8.27 17.94
CA PRO A 87 1.53 7.91 19.06
C PRO A 87 1.79 6.40 19.17
N LYS A 88 0.84 5.59 18.69
CA LYS A 88 0.97 4.11 18.66
C LYS A 88 2.05 3.63 17.69
N VAL A 89 2.35 4.41 16.66
CA VAL A 89 3.36 4.07 15.65
C VAL A 89 4.77 4.14 16.23
N PHE A 90 5.05 5.16 17.05
CA PHE A 90 6.34 5.38 17.71
C PHE A 90 6.67 4.33 18.78
N LYS A 91 5.67 3.62 19.30
CA LYS A 91 5.84 2.58 20.33
C LYS A 91 5.95 1.15 19.76
N SER A 92 5.89 0.98 18.45
CA SER A 92 5.84 -0.34 17.81
C SER A 92 7.24 -0.89 17.50
N ASP A 93 7.41 -2.21 17.49
CA ASP A 93 8.69 -2.84 17.09
C ASP A 93 9.07 -2.53 15.63
N GLN A 94 8.08 -2.20 14.80
CA GLN A 94 8.26 -1.75 13.42
C GLN A 94 9.06 -0.45 13.36
N TRP A 95 8.94 0.41 14.38
CA TRP A 95 9.71 1.65 14.51
C TRP A 95 11.21 1.36 14.52
N LYS A 96 11.68 0.50 15.43
CA LYS A 96 13.11 0.13 15.54
C LYS A 96 13.64 -0.53 14.27
N TRP A 97 12.81 -1.35 13.62
CA TRP A 97 13.20 -2.00 12.36
C TRP A 97 13.41 -0.98 11.23
N VAL A 98 12.48 -0.04 11.08
CA VAL A 98 12.58 1.05 10.09
C VAL A 98 13.78 1.94 10.39
N GLU A 99 13.98 2.31 11.66
CA GLU A 99 15.12 3.10 12.11
C GLU A 99 16.44 2.47 11.66
N ASN A 100 16.63 1.19 11.99
CA ASN A 100 17.84 0.46 11.69
C ASN A 100 18.09 0.36 10.18
N ALA A 101 17.03 0.11 9.40
CA ALA A 101 17.10 0.02 7.95
C ALA A 101 17.48 1.35 7.30
N VAL A 102 16.87 2.46 7.72
CA VAL A 102 17.17 3.79 7.19
C VAL A 102 18.56 4.24 7.61
N HIS A 103 18.94 4.01 8.87
CA HIS A 103 20.23 4.42 9.41
C HIS A 103 21.42 3.71 8.73
N HIS A 104 21.32 2.39 8.50
CA HIS A 104 22.41 1.61 7.91
C HIS A 104 22.45 1.65 6.39
N TYR A 105 21.28 1.69 5.73
CA TYR A 105 21.20 1.52 4.28
C TYR A 105 20.69 2.75 3.53
N GLY A 106 20.26 3.82 4.20
CA GLY A 106 19.79 5.04 3.56
C GLY A 106 18.66 4.79 2.54
N ALA A 107 18.84 5.26 1.31
CA ALA A 107 17.86 5.14 0.22
C ALA A 107 17.45 3.68 -0.10
N PRO A 108 18.39 2.73 -0.29
CA PRO A 108 18.06 1.30 -0.36
C PRO A 108 17.21 0.79 0.80
N GLY A 109 17.53 1.22 2.03
CA GLY A 109 16.75 0.90 3.22
C GLY A 109 15.29 1.35 3.08
N VAL A 110 15.08 2.59 2.65
CA VAL A 110 13.73 3.16 2.40
C VAL A 110 12.96 2.36 1.35
N ILE A 111 13.61 1.93 0.26
CA ILE A 111 12.97 1.15 -0.80
C ILE A 111 12.50 -0.21 -0.25
N LEU A 112 13.38 -0.94 0.44
CA LEU A 112 13.05 -2.26 0.99
C LEU A 112 11.97 -2.18 2.08
N THR A 113 12.11 -1.21 2.97
CA THR A 113 11.16 -0.96 4.06
C THR A 113 9.79 -0.52 3.53
N SER A 114 9.74 0.30 2.47
CA SER A 114 8.46 0.66 1.84
C SER A 114 7.82 -0.49 1.05
N ALA A 115 8.62 -1.44 0.53
CA ALA A 115 8.09 -2.64 -0.11
C ALA A 115 7.42 -3.61 0.89
N ALA A 116 7.83 -3.57 2.16
CA ALA A 116 7.30 -4.43 3.20
C ALA A 116 5.82 -4.13 3.55
N PRO A 117 5.09 -5.11 4.15
CA PRO A 117 3.73 -4.94 4.66
C PRO A 117 3.72 -4.18 6.00
N ILE A 118 4.36 -3.01 6.05
CA ILE A 118 4.43 -2.15 7.23
C ILE A 118 3.65 -0.85 7.04
N ILE A 119 3.40 -0.15 8.15
CA ILE A 119 2.87 1.21 8.17
C ILE A 119 3.94 2.17 7.60
N LEU A 120 3.58 3.13 6.73
CA LEU A 120 4.52 4.08 6.13
C LEU A 120 4.96 5.21 7.06
N HIS A 121 4.11 5.58 8.01
CA HIS A 121 4.33 6.72 8.89
C HIS A 121 5.68 6.69 9.63
N PRO A 122 6.14 5.56 10.22
CA PRO A 122 7.50 5.46 10.77
C PRO A 122 8.56 5.81 9.74
N LEU A 123 8.43 5.27 8.53
CA LEU A 123 9.42 5.46 7.47
C LEU A 123 9.54 6.93 7.09
N ILE A 124 8.41 7.61 6.92
CA ILE A 124 8.41 9.05 6.62
C ILE A 124 9.04 9.84 7.76
N ALA A 125 8.60 9.61 9.00
CA ALA A 125 9.09 10.32 10.17
C ALA A 125 10.60 10.18 10.35
N PHE A 126 11.13 8.95 10.23
CA PHE A 126 12.54 8.68 10.38
C PHE A 126 13.39 9.21 9.23
N SER A 127 12.96 9.02 7.99
CA SER A 127 13.69 9.55 6.85
C SER A 127 13.79 11.07 6.91
N MET A 128 12.74 11.75 7.36
CA MET A 128 12.78 13.21 7.59
C MET A 128 13.65 13.59 8.79
N ALA A 129 13.61 12.83 9.90
CA ALA A 129 14.50 13.03 11.05
C ALA A 129 15.98 12.86 10.69
N ALA A 130 16.28 11.91 9.81
CA ALA A 130 17.61 11.66 9.24
C ALA A 130 18.02 12.69 8.17
N LYS A 131 17.22 13.76 7.99
CA LYS A 131 17.45 14.83 7.01
C LYS A 131 17.61 14.33 5.57
N MET A 132 16.92 13.24 5.23
CA MET A 132 16.89 12.75 3.86
C MET A 132 16.13 13.75 2.97
N ASN A 133 16.61 13.99 1.76
CA ASN A 133 15.94 14.86 0.81
C ASN A 133 14.51 14.36 0.52
N ASN A 134 13.51 15.25 0.63
CA ASN A 134 12.09 14.93 0.47
C ASN A 134 11.76 14.31 -0.89
N VAL A 135 12.37 14.80 -1.98
CA VAL A 135 12.18 14.25 -3.34
C VAL A 135 12.73 12.84 -3.41
N VAL A 136 13.92 12.61 -2.85
CA VAL A 136 14.54 11.27 -2.83
C VAL A 136 13.69 10.29 -2.01
N LEU A 137 13.19 10.71 -0.85
CA LEU A 137 12.30 9.91 0.00
C LEU A 137 11.03 9.48 -0.76
N VAL A 138 10.35 10.43 -1.41
CA VAL A 138 9.14 10.19 -2.20
C VAL A 138 9.41 9.21 -3.35
N LEU A 139 10.54 9.36 -4.06
CA LEU A 139 10.94 8.46 -5.14
C LEU A 139 11.29 7.06 -4.63
N CYS A 140 12.03 6.95 -3.52
CA CYS A 140 12.34 5.64 -2.91
C CYS A 140 11.06 4.91 -2.49
N ILE A 141 10.10 5.62 -1.88
CA ILE A 141 8.80 5.05 -1.53
C ILE A 141 8.02 4.65 -2.78
N PHE A 142 8.04 5.44 -3.84
CA PHE A 142 7.41 5.09 -5.12
C PHE A 142 7.94 3.75 -5.65
N VAL A 143 9.26 3.60 -5.74
CA VAL A 143 9.90 2.36 -6.20
C VAL A 143 9.50 1.16 -5.34
N GLY A 144 9.58 1.30 -4.00
CA GLY A 144 9.19 0.21 -3.11
C GLY A 144 7.70 -0.13 -3.17
N ARG A 145 6.82 0.85 -3.40
CA ARG A 145 5.38 0.63 -3.59
C ARG A 145 5.07 -0.07 -4.91
N VAL A 146 5.72 0.32 -6.00
CA VAL A 146 5.62 -0.40 -7.28
C VAL A 146 6.05 -1.86 -7.10
N LEU A 147 7.17 -2.10 -6.42
CA LEU A 147 7.65 -3.45 -6.13
C LEU A 147 6.63 -4.26 -5.32
N LYS A 148 6.15 -3.70 -4.20
CA LYS A 148 5.14 -4.33 -3.34
C LYS A 148 3.88 -4.73 -4.12
N TYR A 149 3.29 -3.77 -4.82
CA TYR A 149 2.03 -3.98 -5.53
C TYR A 149 2.20 -4.93 -6.71
N SER A 150 3.37 -4.93 -7.36
CA SER A 150 3.71 -5.90 -8.40
C SER A 150 3.78 -7.33 -7.87
N ILE A 151 4.46 -7.54 -6.74
CA ILE A 151 4.54 -8.85 -6.06
C ILE A 151 3.15 -9.30 -5.64
N MET A 152 2.37 -8.41 -5.01
CA MET A 152 1.01 -8.71 -4.56
C MET A 152 0.07 -9.07 -5.73
N ALA A 153 0.20 -8.38 -6.87
CA ALA A 153 -0.56 -8.71 -8.08
C ALA A 153 -0.18 -10.09 -8.64
N LYS A 154 1.12 -10.40 -8.70
CA LYS A 154 1.60 -11.73 -9.13
C LYS A 154 1.09 -12.84 -8.23
N PHE A 155 1.12 -12.63 -6.90
CA PHE A 155 0.57 -13.59 -5.95
C PHE A 155 -0.94 -13.77 -6.12
N ALA A 156 -1.69 -12.69 -6.36
CA ALA A 156 -3.12 -12.80 -6.64
C ALA A 156 -3.43 -13.67 -7.88
N LEU A 157 -2.63 -13.53 -8.94
CA LEU A 157 -2.85 -14.26 -10.19
C LEU A 157 -2.38 -15.73 -10.10
N GLN A 158 -1.17 -15.96 -9.58
CA GLN A 158 -0.45 -17.24 -9.70
C GLN A 158 -0.42 -18.07 -8.40
N ALA A 159 -0.40 -17.42 -7.24
CA ALA A 159 -0.16 -18.08 -5.95
C ALA A 159 -1.02 -17.47 -4.82
N PRO A 160 -2.36 -17.62 -4.88
CA PRO A 160 -3.27 -16.88 -3.99
C PRO A 160 -3.05 -17.19 -2.51
N HIS A 161 -2.51 -18.36 -2.17
CA HIS A 161 -2.16 -18.73 -0.80
C HIS A 161 -1.11 -17.81 -0.16
N LEU A 162 -0.28 -17.12 -0.96
CA LEU A 162 0.73 -16.16 -0.48
C LEU A 162 0.13 -14.79 -0.14
N LEU A 163 -1.11 -14.50 -0.50
CA LEU A 163 -1.78 -13.24 -0.14
C LEU A 163 -2.08 -13.12 1.35
N LYS A 164 -2.04 -14.24 2.10
CA LYS A 164 -2.20 -14.23 3.56
C LYS A 164 -1.21 -13.30 4.27
N TYR A 165 -0.02 -13.10 3.68
CA TYR A 165 1.02 -12.21 4.20
C TYR A 165 0.74 -10.71 3.96
N PHE A 166 -0.22 -10.35 3.10
CA PHE A 166 -0.55 -8.96 2.76
C PHE A 166 -1.86 -8.45 3.36
N GLY A 167 -2.78 -9.35 3.74
CA GLY A 167 -4.07 -8.97 4.31
C GLY A 167 -4.86 -10.11 4.94
N GLY A 168 -4.19 -11.22 5.31
CA GLY A 168 -4.79 -12.36 5.97
C GLY A 168 -5.63 -13.27 5.07
N GLN A 169 -6.27 -14.26 5.69
CA GLN A 169 -7.03 -15.32 5.00
C GLN A 169 -8.15 -14.77 4.10
N LYS A 170 -8.75 -13.63 4.47
CA LYS A 170 -9.84 -12.96 3.72
C LYS A 170 -9.47 -12.64 2.26
N LEU A 171 -8.21 -12.30 1.97
CA LEU A 171 -7.78 -12.06 0.59
C LEU A 171 -7.71 -13.35 -0.23
N VAL A 172 -7.29 -14.44 0.40
CA VAL A 172 -7.23 -15.77 -0.22
C VAL A 172 -8.65 -16.25 -0.56
N ASP A 173 -9.56 -16.12 0.40
CA ASP A 173 -10.96 -16.53 0.24
C ASP A 173 -11.66 -15.73 -0.87
N LEU A 174 -11.36 -14.44 -0.99
CA LEU A 174 -11.86 -13.58 -2.05
C LEU A 174 -11.38 -14.04 -3.44
N VAL A 175 -10.10 -14.36 -3.59
CA VAL A 175 -9.55 -14.84 -4.87
C VAL A 175 -10.17 -16.18 -5.25
N ASN A 176 -10.27 -17.10 -4.29
CA ASN A 176 -10.86 -18.42 -4.51
C ASN A 176 -12.35 -18.33 -4.90
N SER A 177 -13.10 -17.43 -4.25
CA SER A 177 -14.51 -17.18 -4.58
C SER A 177 -14.67 -16.67 -6.01
N LYS A 178 -13.79 -15.76 -6.44
CA LYS A 178 -13.83 -15.20 -7.79
C LYS A 178 -13.46 -16.23 -8.87
N LYS A 179 -12.39 -17.01 -8.66
CA LYS A 179 -12.01 -18.10 -9.58
C LYS A 179 -13.12 -19.15 -9.72
N LYS A 180 -13.83 -19.47 -8.63
CA LYS A 180 -14.97 -20.41 -8.65
C LYS A 180 -16.19 -19.86 -9.41
N ALA A 181 -16.39 -18.55 -9.42
CA ALA A 181 -17.45 -17.91 -10.22
C ALA A 181 -17.12 -17.92 -11.73
N GLU A 182 -15.86 -17.70 -12.08
CA GLU A 182 -15.38 -17.74 -13.48
C GLU A 182 -15.35 -19.20 -14.02
N GLY A 183 -14.98 -20.19 -13.21
CA GLY A 183 -14.95 -21.61 -13.60
C GLY A 183 -16.30 -22.34 -13.59
N LYS A 184 -17.40 -21.66 -13.26
CA LYS A 184 -18.79 -22.19 -13.36
C LYS A 184 -19.49 -21.77 -14.66
N GLN A 185 -18.77 -21.09 -15.57
CA GLN A 185 -19.28 -20.62 -16.85
C GLN A 185 -18.85 -21.49 -18.04
N GLU A 186 -18.18 -22.63 -17.79
CA GLU A 186 -17.96 -23.71 -18.76
C GLU A 186 -18.95 -24.86 -18.50
#